data_AF-A0A6B2G708-F1
#
_entry.id   AF-A0A6B2G708-F1
#
_cell.length_a   1.000
_cell.length_b   1.000
_cell.length_c   1.000
_cell.angle_alpha   90.00
_cell.angle_beta   90.00
_cell.angle_gamma   90.00
#
_symmetry.space_group_name_H-M   'P 1'
#
loop_
_entity.id
_entity.type
_entity.pdbx_description
1 polymer ?
#
loop_
_entity_poly.entity_id
_entity_poly.type
_entity_poly.pdbx_seq_one_letter_code
_entity_poly.pdbx_strand_id
1 'polypeptide(L)'
;PNILYRFRLNMLDQIKEWYVSICNSGEPLVKDWPLVKSPIPILIIAFSYLLLVIYGPALMKKRPAFDLKNFMFFYNFSIVCISAHIAHGSIKAISSYPGFTAMFYQKPRDLSDGSSFDMIWFHYLYF
;
A
#
# COMPACT_ATOMS: atom_id res chain seq x y z
N PRO A 1 26.58 0.82 36.82
CA PRO A 1 26.02 0.59 35.47
C PRO A 1 25.41 1.88 34.88
N ASN A 2 25.97 2.37 33.77
CA ASN A 2 25.67 3.68 33.19
C ASN A 2 24.17 3.85 32.85
N ILE A 3 23.54 4.88 33.42
CA ILE A 3 22.13 5.27 33.18
C ILE A 3 21.86 5.46 31.68
N LEU A 4 22.82 6.06 30.96
CA LEU A 4 22.77 6.24 29.51
C LEU A 4 22.66 4.92 28.73
N TYR A 5 23.31 3.86 29.19
CA TYR A 5 23.25 2.55 28.55
C TYR A 5 21.86 1.91 28.73
N ARG A 6 21.30 1.98 29.94
CA ARG A 6 19.94 1.50 30.22
C ARG A 6 18.90 2.27 29.41
N PHE A 7 19.03 3.59 29.32
CA PHE A 7 18.13 4.42 28.51
C PHE A 7 18.18 4.02 27.03
N ARG A 8 19.39 3.87 26.45
CA ARG A 8 19.56 3.42 25.07
C ARG A 8 18.94 2.04 24.82
N LEU A 9 19.17 1.08 25.70
CA LEU A 9 18.60 -0.27 25.57
C LEU A 9 17.08 -0.23 25.59
N ASN A 10 16.48 0.46 26.58
CA ASN A 10 15.03 0.58 26.69
C ASN A 10 14.40 1.19 25.42
N MET A 11 15.05 2.19 24.81
CA MET A 11 14.56 2.75 23.54
C MET A 11 14.67 1.76 22.38
N LEU A 12 15.77 1.02 22.29
CA LEU A 12 15.95 0.01 21.23
C LEU A 12 14.93 -1.12 21.36
N ASP A 13 14.65 -1.56 22.58
CA ASP A 13 13.66 -2.59 22.86
C ASP A 13 12.24 -2.12 22.50
N GLN A 14 11.87 -0.90 22.88
CA GLN A 14 10.59 -0.30 22.49
C GLN A 14 10.42 -0.19 20.97
N ILE A 15 11.45 0.26 20.25
CA ILE A 15 11.40 0.36 18.79
C ILE A 15 11.25 -1.03 18.15
N LYS A 16 11.97 -2.02 18.68
CA LYS A 16 11.90 -3.40 18.19
C LYS A 16 10.53 -4.01 18.43
N GLU A 17 9.96 -3.85 19.62
CA GLU A 17 8.62 -4.33 19.96
C GLU A 17 7.55 -3.70 19.08
N TRP A 18 7.63 -2.38 18.88
CA TRP A 18 6.75 -1.65 17.97
C TRP A 18 6.86 -2.16 16.53
N TYR A 19 8.09 -2.35 16.04
CA TYR A 19 8.34 -2.88 14.70
C TYR A 19 7.74 -4.29 14.50
N VAL A 20 8.00 -5.19 15.47
CA VAL A 20 7.48 -6.56 15.44
C VAL A 20 5.96 -6.59 15.55
N SER A 21 5.37 -5.71 16.36
CA SER A 21 3.92 -5.57 16.50
C SER A 21 3.26 -5.21 15.17
N ILE A 22 3.79 -4.19 14.47
CA ILE A 22 3.26 -3.76 13.17
C ILE A 22 3.43 -4.84 12.10
N CYS A 23 4.58 -5.51 12.04
CA CYS A 23 4.78 -6.59 11.06
C CYS A 23 3.85 -7.80 11.32
N ASN A 24 3.33 -7.94 12.53
CA ASN A 24 2.44 -9.05 12.89
C ASN A 24 0.95 -8.68 12.93
N SER A 25 0.58 -7.40 12.84
CA SER A 25 -0.81 -6.96 12.85
C SER A 25 -1.52 -7.05 11.49
N GLY A 26 -0.81 -7.47 10.44
CA GLY A 26 -1.37 -7.60 9.08
C GLY A 26 -2.27 -8.82 8.89
N GLU A 27 -3.20 -8.72 7.94
CA GLU A 27 -4.12 -9.80 7.58
C GLU A 27 -3.35 -11.02 7.03
N PRO A 28 -3.63 -12.26 7.49
CA PRO A 28 -2.86 -13.45 7.13
C PRO A 28 -2.73 -13.69 5.61
N LEU A 29 -3.76 -13.33 4.83
CA LEU A 29 -3.81 -13.55 3.38
C LEU A 29 -2.77 -12.76 2.59
N VAL A 30 -2.41 -11.57 3.08
CA VAL A 30 -1.50 -10.64 2.39
C VAL A 30 -0.22 -10.38 3.16
N LYS A 31 -0.05 -11.03 4.32
CA LYS A 31 1.07 -10.80 5.24
C LYS A 31 2.45 -10.99 4.60
N ASP A 32 2.57 -11.95 3.70
CA ASP A 32 3.83 -12.27 3.03
C ASP A 32 4.06 -11.50 1.73
N TRP A 33 3.12 -10.63 1.34
CA TRP A 33 3.26 -9.86 0.11
C TRP A 33 4.37 -8.81 0.22
N PRO A 34 5.13 -8.57 -0.87
CA PRO A 34 6.11 -7.49 -0.88
C PRO A 34 5.41 -6.15 -0.60
N LEU A 35 6.11 -5.19 0.01
CA LEU A 35 5.55 -3.90 0.48
C LEU A 35 4.55 -3.98 1.67
N VAL A 36 3.85 -5.10 1.87
CA VAL A 36 2.92 -5.28 3.02
C VAL A 36 3.63 -5.84 4.24
N LYS A 37 4.56 -6.79 4.04
CA LYS A 37 5.27 -7.51 5.11
C LYS A 37 6.00 -6.62 6.12
N SER A 38 6.45 -5.45 5.68
CA SER A 38 7.18 -4.49 6.51
C SER A 38 6.85 -3.08 6.04
N PRO A 39 6.78 -2.08 6.95
CA PRO A 39 6.62 -0.68 6.55
C PRO A 39 7.89 -0.10 5.90
N ILE A 40 9.05 -0.74 6.06
CA ILE A 40 10.36 -0.21 5.62
C ILE A 40 10.41 0.02 4.10
N PRO A 41 10.04 -0.95 3.23
CA PRO A 41 10.05 -0.74 1.78
C PRO A 41 9.19 0.45 1.32
N ILE A 42 8.00 0.63 1.90
CA ILE A 42 7.12 1.75 1.58
C ILE A 42 7.78 3.08 1.97
N LEU A 43 8.38 3.14 3.17
CA LEU A 43 9.10 4.33 3.61
C LEU A 43 10.25 4.67 2.67
N ILE A 44 11.04 3.67 2.24
CA ILE A 44 12.14 3.87 1.29
C ILE A 44 11.62 4.45 -0.03
N ILE A 45 10.53 3.88 -0.59
CA ILE A 45 9.91 4.40 -1.81
C ILE A 45 9.45 5.84 -1.61
N ALA A 46 8.75 6.13 -0.52
CA ALA A 46 8.27 7.48 -0.22
C ALA A 46 9.42 8.50 -0.07
N PHE A 47 10.48 8.15 0.67
CA PHE A 47 11.66 9.00 0.79
C PHE A 47 12.35 9.20 -0.56
N SER A 48 12.50 8.14 -1.36
CA SER A 48 13.10 8.24 -2.69
C SER A 48 12.28 9.15 -3.62
N TYR A 49 10.95 9.05 -3.58
CA TYR A 49 10.04 9.92 -4.31
C TYR A 49 10.22 11.38 -3.90
N LEU A 50 10.25 11.67 -2.60
CA LEU A 50 10.46 13.04 -2.11
C LEU A 50 11.82 13.61 -2.55
N LEU A 51 12.89 12.80 -2.50
CA LEU A 51 14.20 13.20 -3.01
C LEU A 51 14.12 13.53 -4.51
N LEU A 52 13.47 12.69 -5.32
CA LEU A 52 13.31 12.94 -6.74
C LEU A 52 12.48 14.20 -7.02
N VAL A 53 11.43 14.48 -6.24
CA VAL A 53 10.61 15.70 -6.40
C VAL A 53 11.40 16.96 -6.02
N ILE A 54 12.23 16.90 -4.98
CA ILE A 54 13.03 18.05 -4.52
C ILE A 54 14.20 18.31 -5.47
N TYR A 55 14.95 17.28 -5.85
CA TYR A 55 16.14 17.42 -6.70
C TYR A 55 15.84 17.39 -8.20
N GLY A 56 14.70 16.84 -8.61
CA GLY A 56 14.26 16.73 -10.00
C GLY A 56 14.28 18.05 -10.77
N PRO A 57 13.69 19.15 -10.26
CA PRO A 57 13.71 20.45 -10.93
C PRO A 57 15.12 20.97 -11.20
N ALA A 58 16.05 20.77 -10.27
CA ALA A 58 17.45 21.16 -10.44
C ALA A 58 18.14 20.36 -11.55
N LEU A 59 17.85 19.05 -11.65
CA LEU A 59 18.34 18.17 -12.72
C LEU A 59 17.72 18.49 -14.08
N MET A 60 16.45 18.91 -14.10
CA MET A 60 15.70 19.22 -15.33
C MET A 60 15.99 20.63 -15.88
N LYS A 61 16.59 21.54 -15.08
CA LYS A 61 16.88 22.93 -15.49
C LYS A 61 17.72 23.05 -16.78
N LYS A 62 18.55 22.05 -17.09
CA LYS A 62 19.43 22.03 -18.28
C LYS A 62 18.94 21.09 -19.39
N ARG A 63 17.71 20.56 -19.29
CA ARG A 63 17.16 19.59 -20.25
C ARG A 63 15.82 20.10 -20.80
N PRO A 64 15.52 19.88 -22.10
CA PRO A 64 14.20 20.15 -22.64
C PRO A 64 13.15 19.22 -22.00
N ALA A 65 11.88 19.65 -22.00
CA ALA A 65 10.78 18.85 -21.49
C ALA A 65 10.65 17.54 -22.27
N PHE A 66 10.40 16.44 -21.57
CA PHE A 66 10.15 15.14 -22.20
C PHE A 66 8.76 15.11 -22.84
N ASP A 67 8.66 14.65 -24.09
CA ASP A 67 7.35 14.36 -24.69
C ASP A 67 6.85 13.01 -24.18
N LEU A 68 6.05 13.08 -23.13
CA LEU A 68 5.41 11.93 -22.50
C LEU A 68 3.94 11.79 -22.91
N LYS A 69 3.48 12.50 -23.94
CA LYS A 69 2.04 12.58 -24.26
C LYS A 69 1.43 11.21 -24.54
N ASN A 70 2.07 10.41 -25.39
CA ASN A 70 1.59 9.06 -25.72
C ASN A 70 1.68 8.13 -24.51
N PHE A 71 2.78 8.22 -23.76
CA PHE A 71 2.94 7.44 -22.53
C PHE A 71 1.85 7.76 -21.50
N MET A 72 1.58 9.04 -21.26
CA MET A 72 0.51 9.50 -20.38
C MET A 72 -0.88 9.06 -20.87
N PHE A 73 -1.12 9.07 -22.17
CA PHE A 73 -2.38 8.58 -22.73
C PHE A 73 -2.61 7.10 -22.36
N PHE A 74 -1.64 6.23 -22.64
CA PHE A 74 -1.73 4.80 -22.31
C PHE A 74 -1.80 4.56 -20.80
N TYR A 75 -1.03 5.31 -20.02
CA TYR A 75 -1.04 5.23 -18.57
C TYR A 75 -2.43 5.56 -17.99
N ASN A 76 -2.99 6.72 -18.36
CA ASN A 76 -4.30 7.14 -17.88
C ASN A 76 -5.41 6.19 -18.33
N PHE A 77 -5.36 5.71 -19.58
CA PHE A 77 -6.32 4.74 -20.10
C PHE A 77 -6.27 3.42 -19.31
N SER A 78 -5.07 2.93 -19.01
CA SER A 78 -4.87 1.69 -18.24
C SER A 78 -5.41 1.84 -16.82
N ILE A 79 -5.12 2.98 -16.17
CA ILE A 79 -5.65 3.29 -14.85
C ILE A 79 -7.18 3.30 -14.84
N VAL A 80 -7.82 3.96 -15.81
CA VAL A 80 -9.30 4.00 -15.89
C VAL A 80 -9.88 2.59 -16.04
N CYS A 81 -9.27 1.73 -16.86
CA CYS A 81 -9.72 0.34 -17.02
C CYS A 81 -9.63 -0.44 -15.70
N ILE A 82 -8.50 -0.33 -14.99
CA ILE A 82 -8.28 -0.99 -13.70
C ILE A 82 -9.25 -0.45 -12.64
N SER A 83 -9.42 0.87 -12.55
CA SER A 83 -10.36 1.51 -11.63
C SER A 83 -11.81 1.09 -11.90
N ALA A 84 -12.21 0.96 -13.17
CA ALA A 84 -13.54 0.46 -13.52
C ALA A 84 -13.75 -1.00 -13.09
N HIS A 85 -12.74 -1.85 -13.27
CA HIS A 85 -12.77 -3.24 -12.82
C HIS A 85 -12.93 -3.35 -11.30
N ILE A 86 -12.10 -2.59 -10.57
CA ILE A 86 -12.16 -2.47 -9.11
C ILE A 86 -13.54 -1.98 -8.65
N ALA A 87 -14.07 -0.92 -9.25
CA ALA A 87 -15.37 -0.36 -8.89
C ALA A 87 -16.50 -1.38 -9.07
N HIS A 88 -16.48 -2.12 -10.18
CA HIS A 88 -17.46 -3.17 -10.44
C HIS A 88 -17.37 -4.32 -9.41
N GLY A 89 -16.16 -4.74 -9.02
CA GLY A 89 -15.95 -5.72 -7.95
C GLY A 89 -16.50 -5.25 -6.60
N SER A 90 -16.20 -4.00 -6.23
CA SER A 90 -16.70 -3.37 -5.00
C SER A 90 -18.23 -3.26 -4.99
N ILE A 91 -18.85 -2.88 -6.11
CA ILE A 91 -20.31 -2.80 -6.23
C ILE A 91 -20.96 -4.17 -6.03
N LYS A 92 -20.44 -5.23 -6.68
CA LYS A 92 -20.92 -6.61 -6.49
C LYS A 92 -20.79 -7.08 -5.05
N ALA A 93 -19.68 -6.74 -4.40
CA ALA A 93 -19.46 -7.07 -3.00
C ALA A 93 -20.54 -6.42 -2.13
N ILE A 94 -20.79 -5.11 -2.31
CA ILE A 94 -21.79 -4.35 -1.57
C ILE A 94 -23.22 -4.88 -1.84
N SER A 95 -23.57 -5.12 -3.11
CA SER A 95 -24.92 -5.55 -3.50
C SER A 95 -25.27 -6.97 -3.06
N SER A 96 -24.27 -7.80 -2.72
CA SER A 96 -24.50 -9.15 -2.21
C SER A 96 -24.94 -9.16 -0.74
N TYR A 97 -24.90 -8.02 -0.04
CA TYR A 97 -25.27 -7.95 1.37
C TYR A 97 -26.75 -7.57 1.57
N PRO A 98 -27.51 -8.36 2.37
CA PRO A 98 -28.83 -7.96 2.82
C PRO A 98 -28.70 -6.89 3.92
N GLY A 99 -28.86 -5.63 3.54
CA GLY A 99 -28.88 -4.48 4.45
C GLY A 99 -27.51 -3.87 4.77
N PHE A 100 -27.42 -2.54 4.70
CA PHE A 100 -26.18 -1.76 4.89
C PHE A 100 -25.54 -1.97 6.27
N THR A 101 -26.33 -2.19 7.32
CA THR A 101 -25.85 -2.36 8.69
C THR A 101 -25.15 -3.70 8.92
N ALA A 102 -25.51 -4.75 8.18
CA ALA A 102 -24.88 -6.07 8.30
C ALA A 102 -23.42 -6.09 7.79
N MET A 103 -23.04 -5.12 6.94
CA MET A 103 -21.69 -4.98 6.38
C MET A 103 -20.63 -4.67 7.44
N PHE A 104 -20.99 -3.92 8.49
CA PHE A 104 -20.04 -3.44 9.52
C PHE A 104 -19.87 -4.39 10.71
N TYR A 105 -20.70 -5.42 10.84
CA TYR A 105 -20.77 -6.28 12.01
C TYR A 105 -20.25 -7.71 11.78
N GLN A 106 -19.81 -8.06 10.56
CA GLN A 106 -19.43 -9.43 10.24
C GLN A 106 -17.94 -9.75 10.44
N LYS A 107 -17.72 -11.00 10.87
CA LYS A 107 -16.43 -11.70 10.97
C LYS A 107 -15.73 -11.74 9.59
N PRO A 108 -14.39 -11.71 9.52
CA PRO A 108 -13.66 -11.83 8.25
C PRO A 108 -14.16 -13.04 7.45
N ARG A 109 -14.54 -12.79 6.19
CA ARG A 109 -14.81 -13.87 5.24
C ARG A 109 -13.50 -14.60 4.95
N ASP A 110 -13.59 -15.86 4.58
CA ASP A 110 -12.45 -16.51 3.93
C ASP A 110 -12.33 -15.91 2.52
N LEU A 111 -11.35 -15.03 2.31
CA LEU A 111 -11.07 -14.41 1.01
C LEU A 111 -10.05 -15.22 0.20
N SER A 112 -9.72 -16.45 0.60
CA SER A 112 -8.78 -17.30 -0.15
C SER A 112 -9.36 -17.91 -1.43
N ASP A 113 -10.69 -18.01 -1.53
CA ASP A 113 -11.36 -18.63 -2.68
C ASP A 113 -12.50 -17.74 -3.23
N GLY A 114 -12.38 -17.33 -4.50
CA GLY A 114 -13.39 -16.58 -5.24
C GLY A 114 -12.98 -15.19 -5.74
N SER A 115 -13.91 -14.51 -6.42
CA SER A 115 -13.72 -13.20 -7.09
C SER A 115 -13.28 -12.05 -6.17
N SER A 116 -13.38 -12.23 -4.85
CA SER A 116 -12.92 -11.26 -3.86
C SER A 116 -11.40 -11.26 -3.68
N PHE A 117 -10.72 -12.39 -3.89
CA PHE A 117 -9.25 -12.45 -3.90
C PHE A 117 -8.67 -11.69 -5.10
N ASP A 118 -9.26 -11.89 -6.28
CA ASP A 118 -8.87 -11.18 -7.50
C ASP A 118 -8.96 -9.66 -7.31
N MET A 119 -10.00 -9.18 -6.63
CA MET A 119 -10.13 -7.78 -6.27
C MET A 119 -8.94 -7.30 -5.42
N ILE A 120 -8.54 -8.05 -4.37
CA ILE A 120 -7.38 -7.68 -3.53
C ILE A 120 -6.10 -7.63 -4.38
N TRP A 121 -5.91 -8.61 -5.26
CA TRP A 121 -4.76 -8.66 -6.15
C TRP A 121 -4.66 -7.44 -7.06
N PHE A 122 -5.77 -7.04 -7.70
CA PHE A 122 -5.80 -5.85 -8.54
C PHE A 122 -5.67 -4.55 -7.74
N HIS A 123 -6.19 -4.49 -6.52
CA HIS A 123 -5.94 -3.33 -5.65
C HIS A 123 -4.48 -3.22 -5.25
N TYR A 124 -3.84 -4.35 -4.92
CA TYR A 124 -2.44 -4.37 -4.55
C TYR A 124 -1.52 -3.94 -5.68
N LEU A 125 -1.81 -4.34 -6.93
CA LEU A 125 -1.03 -3.92 -8.10
C LEU A 125 -1.31 -2.48 -8.55
N TYR A 126 -2.44 -1.91 -8.13
CA TYR A 126 -2.81 -0.54 -8.45
C TYR A 126 -2.04 0.50 -7.60
N PHE A 127 -1.64 0.13 -6.39
CA PHE A 127 -0.86 0.97 -5.45
C PHE A 127 0.65 0.70 -5.55
#